data_AF-A0AAJ0EVE6-F1
#
_entry.id   AF-A0AAJ0EVE6-F1
#
_cell.length_a   1.000
_cell.length_b   1.000
_cell.length_c   1.000
_cell.angle_alpha   90.00
_cell.angle_beta   90.00
_cell.angle_gamma   90.00
#
_symmetry.space_group_name_H-M   'P 1'
#
loop_
_entity.id
_entity.type
_entity.pdbx_description
1 polymer ?
#
loop_
_entity_poly.entity_id
_entity_poly.type
_entity_poly.pdbx_seq_one_letter_code
_entity_poly.pdbx_strand_id
1 'polypeptide(L)'
;MKLLLDRRGDQITITKGVVKAAAGNEVAGEQVMKLLLDRRGDQITITEEVVKAAARNNWKGEQVMKLLLDQRGDQITITEEVVKATAGNEEAGEQVMIL
;
A
#
# COMPACT_ATOMS: atom_id res chain seq x y z
N MET A 1 12.20 10.66 4.06
CA MET A 1 10.75 10.97 4.01
C MET A 1 10.22 11.54 5.33
N LYS A 2 10.44 10.87 6.48
CA LYS A 2 9.99 11.30 7.82
C LYS A 2 10.21 12.79 8.14
N LEU A 3 11.45 13.27 8.05
CA LEU A 3 11.79 14.67 8.38
C LEU A 3 11.06 15.70 7.50
N LEU A 4 10.80 15.37 6.23
CA LEU A 4 10.07 16.25 5.31
C LEU A 4 8.59 16.34 5.68
N LEU A 5 7.97 15.20 6.02
CA LEU A 5 6.58 15.17 6.48
C LEU A 5 6.40 15.87 7.83
N ASP A 6 7.39 15.78 8.74
CA ASP A 6 7.35 16.51 10.01
C ASP A 6 7.45 18.02 9.84
N ARG A 7 8.38 18.49 9.00
CA ARG A 7 8.69 19.93 8.90
C ARG A 7 7.83 20.68 7.90
N ARG A 8 7.30 19.98 6.89
CA ARG A 8 6.60 20.57 5.75
C ARG A 8 5.37 19.78 5.34
N GLY A 9 4.78 19.00 6.26
CA GLY A 9 3.61 18.16 5.99
C GLY A 9 2.53 18.93 5.23
N ASP A 10 2.08 20.04 5.77
CA ASP A 10 0.99 20.85 5.19
C ASP A 10 1.33 21.46 3.81
N GLN A 11 2.62 21.50 3.44
CA GLN A 11 3.09 21.99 2.14
C GLN A 11 3.26 20.87 1.10
N ILE A 12 3.20 19.60 1.53
CA ILE A 12 3.46 18.43 0.68
C ILE A 12 2.15 17.72 0.42
N THR A 13 1.66 17.73 -0.81
CA THR A 13 0.50 16.92 -1.21
C THR A 13 0.92 15.48 -1.46
N ILE A 14 0.29 14.52 -0.77
CA ILE A 14 0.48 13.09 -1.06
C ILE A 14 -0.40 12.73 -2.26
N THR A 15 0.23 12.43 -3.39
CA THR A 15 -0.50 12.06 -4.61
C THR A 15 -0.78 10.55 -4.65
N LYS A 16 -1.77 10.14 -5.45
CA LYS A 16 -2.04 8.72 -5.72
C LYS A 16 -0.79 7.97 -6.21
N GLY A 17 0.06 8.63 -7.00
CA GLY A 17 1.31 8.07 -7.49
C GLY A 17 2.31 7.76 -6.38
N VAL A 18 2.41 8.63 -5.36
CA VAL A 18 3.27 8.39 -4.18
C VAL A 18 2.78 7.18 -3.39
N VAL A 19 1.47 7.07 -3.18
CA VAL A 19 0.88 5.94 -2.44
C VAL A 19 1.06 4.63 -3.21
N LYS A 20 0.84 4.63 -4.53
CA LYS A 20 1.09 3.46 -5.39
C LYS A 20 2.56 3.05 -5.36
N ALA A 21 3.49 4.00 -5.46
CA ALA A 21 4.91 3.73 -5.40
C ALA A 21 5.35 3.18 -4.04
N ALA A 22 4.75 3.66 -2.93
CA ALA A 22 4.99 3.11 -1.60
C ALA A 22 4.51 1.66 -1.50
N ALA A 23 3.31 1.35 -2.03
CA ALA A 23 2.78 -0.01 -2.02
C ALA A 23 3.62 -0.99 -2.84
N GLY A 24 4.11 -0.56 -4.00
CA GLY A 24 4.98 -1.36 -4.87
C GLY A 24 6.46 -1.34 -4.49
N ASN A 25 6.85 -0.74 -3.35
CA ASN A 25 8.26 -0.67 -2.96
C ASN A 25 8.69 -1.97 -2.28
N GLU A 26 9.59 -2.70 -2.94
CA GLU A 26 10.04 -4.04 -2.55
C GLU A 26 11.03 -4.04 -1.38
N VAL A 27 11.64 -2.89 -1.07
CA VAL A 27 12.68 -2.78 -0.03
C VAL A 27 12.08 -2.27 1.28
N ALA A 28 11.32 -1.19 1.21
CA ALA A 28 10.82 -0.44 2.36
C ALA A 28 9.33 -0.08 2.28
N GLY A 29 8.56 -0.77 1.43
CA GLY A 29 7.15 -0.43 1.17
C GLY A 29 6.28 -0.42 2.42
N GLU A 30 6.46 -1.40 3.31
CA GLU A 30 5.74 -1.46 4.59
C GLU A 30 6.02 -0.21 5.44
N GLN A 31 7.29 0.14 5.67
CA GLN A 31 7.65 1.27 6.53
C GLN A 31 7.24 2.61 5.92
N VAL A 32 7.36 2.75 4.60
CA VAL A 32 6.94 3.97 3.89
C VAL A 32 5.43 4.11 3.89
N MET A 33 4.68 3.03 3.61
CA MET A 33 3.22 3.04 3.63
C MET A 33 2.70 3.35 5.03
N LYS A 34 3.25 2.70 6.06
CA LYS A 34 2.89 2.98 7.46
C LYS A 34 3.11 4.44 7.83
N LEU A 35 4.27 4.99 7.51
CA LEU A 35 4.58 6.40 7.78
C LEU A 35 3.60 7.35 7.07
N LEU A 36 3.23 7.03 5.83
CA LEU A 36 2.28 7.82 5.05
C LEU A 36 0.87 7.78 5.67
N LEU A 37 0.39 6.61 6.05
CA LEU A 37 -0.92 6.45 6.69
C LEU A 37 -0.96 7.10 8.08
N ASP A 38 0.06 6.88 8.90
CA ASP A 38 0.13 7.43 10.27
C ASP A 38 0.11 8.96 10.29
N ARG A 39 0.74 9.60 9.28
CA ARG A 39 0.90 11.06 9.27
C ARG A 39 -0.06 11.80 8.37
N ARG A 40 -0.51 11.16 7.30
CA ARG A 40 -1.31 11.77 6.22
C ARG A 40 -2.47 10.88 5.80
N GLY A 41 -2.93 10.00 6.69
CA GLY A 41 -4.02 9.05 6.44
C GLY A 41 -5.27 9.70 5.84
N ASP A 42 -5.65 10.88 6.33
CA ASP A 42 -6.83 11.62 5.86
C ASP A 42 -6.73 12.09 4.40
N GLN A 43 -5.51 12.18 3.87
CA GLN A 43 -5.26 12.60 2.48
C GLN A 43 -5.09 11.42 1.53
N ILE A 44 -4.98 10.21 2.08
CA ILE A 44 -4.71 9.00 1.32
C ILE A 44 -6.03 8.30 1.09
N THR A 45 -6.35 8.04 -0.17
CA THR A 45 -7.41 7.09 -0.55
C THR A 45 -6.74 5.84 -1.07
N ILE A 46 -7.09 4.68 -0.52
CA ILE A 46 -6.61 3.40 -1.05
C ILE A 46 -7.40 3.09 -2.31
N THR A 47 -6.74 3.21 -3.46
CA THR A 47 -7.36 2.88 -4.76
C THR A 47 -7.03 1.44 -5.15
N GLU A 48 -7.81 0.86 -6.06
CA GLU A 48 -7.54 -0.47 -6.60
C GLU A 48 -6.11 -0.60 -7.15
N GLU A 49 -5.57 0.45 -7.79
CA GLU A 49 -4.19 0.48 -8.28
C GLU A 49 -3.12 0.40 -7.17
N VAL A 50 -3.42 0.86 -5.96
CA VAL A 50 -2.53 0.75 -4.78
C VAL A 50 -2.57 -0.68 -4.28
N VAL A 51 -3.77 -1.27 -4.20
CA VAL A 51 -3.98 -2.67 -3.80
C VAL A 51 -3.28 -3.62 -4.78
N LYS A 52 -3.43 -3.40 -6.09
CA LYS A 52 -2.72 -4.17 -7.14
C LYS A 52 -1.20 -4.03 -7.04
N ALA A 53 -0.69 -2.83 -6.71
CA ALA A 53 0.73 -2.62 -6.52
C ALA A 53 1.28 -3.38 -5.31
N ALA A 54 0.53 -3.43 -4.20
CA ALA A 54 0.87 -4.27 -3.05
C ALA A 54 0.80 -5.77 -3.40
N ALA A 55 -0.27 -6.21 -4.06
CA ALA A 55 -0.47 -7.61 -4.46
C ALA A 55 0.65 -8.15 -5.38
N ARG A 56 1.19 -7.31 -6.27
CA ARG A 56 2.29 -7.65 -7.19
C ARG A 56 3.68 -7.53 -6.58
N ASN A 57 3.80 -7.07 -5.34
CA ASN A 57 5.08 -6.87 -4.68
C ASN A 57 5.54 -8.17 -4.02
N ASN A 58 6.54 -8.82 -4.60
CA ASN A 58 6.99 -10.15 -4.16
C ASN A 58 7.66 -10.13 -2.77
N TRP A 59 8.27 -9.02 -2.37
CA TRP A 59 9.08 -8.96 -1.14
C TRP A 59 8.37 -8.31 0.04
N LYS A 60 7.55 -7.30 -0.21
CA LYS A 60 6.85 -6.53 0.83
C LYS A 60 5.34 -6.49 0.64
N GLY A 61 4.81 -7.15 -0.39
CA GLY A 61 3.39 -7.11 -0.73
C GLY A 61 2.48 -7.62 0.36
N GLU A 62 2.81 -8.76 0.97
CA GLU A 62 2.05 -9.33 2.09
C GLU A 62 1.95 -8.34 3.26
N GLN A 63 3.09 -7.79 3.73
CA GLN A 63 3.08 -6.90 4.89
C GLN A 63 2.40 -5.56 4.58
N VAL A 64 2.56 -5.05 3.36
CA VAL A 64 1.83 -3.87 2.90
C VAL A 64 0.33 -4.17 2.82
N MET A 65 -0.07 -5.34 2.31
CA MET A 65 -1.48 -5.67 2.18
C MET A 65 -2.16 -5.83 3.53
N LYS A 66 -1.50 -6.53 4.45
CA LYS A 66 -1.96 -6.64 5.84
C LYS A 66 -2.14 -5.28 6.50
N LEU A 67 -1.15 -4.39 6.37
CA LEU A 67 -1.24 -3.02 6.90
C LEU A 67 -2.45 -2.26 6.31
N LEU A 68 -2.68 -2.39 5.00
CA LEU A 68 -3.78 -1.72 4.31
C LEU A 68 -5.15 -2.27 4.75
N LEU A 69 -5.28 -3.58 4.95
CA LEU A 69 -6.50 -4.22 5.47
C LEU A 69 -6.75 -3.84 6.93
N ASP A 70 -5.71 -3.87 7.78
CA ASP A 70 -5.80 -3.53 9.20
C ASP A 70 -6.23 -2.08 9.43
N GLN A 71 -5.71 -1.13 8.63
CA GLN A 71 -5.98 0.29 8.84
C GLN A 71 -7.14 0.83 8.00
N ARG A 72 -7.40 0.25 6.82
CA ARG A 72 -8.30 0.80 5.79
C ARG A 72 -9.13 -0.27 5.08
N GLY A 73 -9.32 -1.43 5.72
CA GLY A 73 -10.06 -2.56 5.12
C GLY A 73 -11.48 -2.21 4.68
N ASP A 74 -12.13 -1.27 5.37
CA ASP A 74 -13.45 -0.72 5.01
C ASP A 74 -13.46 0.02 3.66
N GLN A 75 -12.30 0.47 3.18
CA GLN A 75 -12.12 1.17 1.91
C GLN A 75 -11.67 0.25 0.76
N ILE A 76 -11.33 -1.00 1.08
CA ILE A 76 -10.74 -1.94 0.13
C ILE A 76 -11.81 -2.89 -0.38
N THR A 77 -12.14 -2.76 -1.66
CA THR A 77 -12.93 -3.75 -2.38
C THR A 77 -11.99 -4.71 -3.10
N ILE A 78 -12.02 -5.99 -2.74
CA ILE A 78 -11.29 -7.03 -3.48
C ILE A 78 -12.05 -7.34 -4.77
N THR A 79 -11.46 -6.94 -5.90
CA THR A 79 -11.99 -7.20 -7.24
C THR A 79 -11.32 -8.42 -7.87
N GLU A 80 -11.93 -8.99 -8.91
CA GLU A 80 -11.31 -10.06 -9.70
C GLU A 80 -9.93 -9.66 -10.23
N GLU A 81 -9.75 -8.39 -10.59
CA GLU A 81 -8.47 -7.89 -11.08
C GLU A 81 -7.40 -7.77 -9.98
N VAL A 82 -7.79 -7.59 -8.72
CA VAL A 82 -6.88 -7.69 -7.57
C VAL A 82 -6.46 -9.14 -7.36
N VAL A 83 -7.40 -10.09 -7.46
CA VAL A 83 -7.12 -11.53 -7.34
C VAL A 83 -6.21 -12.02 -8.48
N LYS A 84 -6.39 -11.53 -9.71
CA LYS A 84 -5.45 -11.83 -10.81
C LYS A 84 -4.06 -11.25 -10.56
N ALA A 85 -3.99 -10.09 -9.91
CA ALA A 85 -2.72 -9.45 -9.59
C ALA A 85 -1.90 -10.23 -8.56
N THR A 86 -2.54 -10.97 -7.64
CA THR A 86 -1.86 -11.88 -6.71
C THR A 86 -1.47 -13.19 -7.38
N ALA A 87 -2.28 -13.73 -8.29
CA ALA A 87 -1.99 -14.99 -8.99
C ALA A 87 -0.72 -14.96 -9.86
N GLY A 88 -0.27 -13.78 -10.29
CA GLY A 88 1.01 -13.60 -10.99
C GLY A 88 2.25 -13.56 -10.07
N ASN A 89 2.06 -13.70 -8.77
CA ASN A 89 3.09 -13.61 -7.73
C ASN A 89 3.09 -14.92 -6.93
N GLU A 90 3.84 -15.93 -7.38
CA GLU A 90 3.79 -17.29 -6.83
C GLU A 90 4.17 -17.38 -5.34
N GLU A 91 5.00 -16.46 -4.83
CA GLU A 91 5.50 -16.52 -3.46
C GLU A 91 4.65 -15.71 -2.47
N ALA A 92 4.30 -14.46 -2.81
CA ALA A 92 3.50 -13.59 -1.94
C ALA A 92 2.00 -13.59 -2.29
N GLY A 93 1.60 -14.09 -3.45
CA GLY A 93 0.21 -14.14 -3.88
C GLY A 93 -0.66 -15.07 -3.04
N GLU A 94 -0.15 -16.26 -2.68
CA GLU A 94 -0.84 -17.19 -1.77
C GLU A 94 -1.05 -16.56 -0.39
N GLN A 95 -0.01 -15.90 0.14
CA GLN A 95 -0.05 -15.25 1.45
C GLN A 95 -1.03 -14.07 1.47
N VAL A 96 -1.14 -13.33 0.36
CA VAL A 96 -2.11 -12.24 0.25
C VAL A 96 -3.55 -12.75 0.15
N MET A 97 -3.79 -13.92 -0.49
CA MET A 97 -5.15 -14.47 -0.60
C MET A 97 -5.73 -14.99 0.73
N ILE A 98 -4.90 -15.22 1.74
CA ILE A 98 -5.33 -15.74 3.06
C ILE A 98 -5.52 -14.65 4.13
N LEU A 99 -5.23 -13.39 3.81
CA LEU A 99 -5.44 -12.22 4.70
C LEU A 99 -6.91 -11.81 4.75
#